data_AF-A0A7S1T4U0-F1
#
_entry.id   AF-A0A7S1T4U0-F1
#
_cell.length_a   1.000
_cell.length_b   1.000
_cell.length_c   1.000
_cell.angle_alpha   90.00
_cell.angle_beta   90.00
_cell.angle_gamma   90.00
#
_symmetry.space_group_name_H-M   'P 1'
#
loop_
_entity.id
_entity.type
_entity.pdbx_description
1 polymer ?
#
loop_
_entity_poly.entity_id
_entity_poly.type
_entity_poly.pdbx_seq_one_letter_code
_entity_poly.pdbx_strand_id
1 'polypeptide(L)'
;QGDLYATCVEPLVQACFAGYNATVLAYGQTGSGKTFTMGTGNNPAQPIEEHGIIPRVIRTVFQGIHEKRAEARFTVRCQFLEVYNEGIRDLLRPGTPSNALQIR
;
A
#
# COMPACT_ATOMS: atom_id res chain seq x y z
N GLN A 1 -5.55 -1.58 -15.05
CA GLN A 1 -4.93 -1.21 -13.75
C GLN A 1 -3.88 -0.11 -13.93
N GLY A 2 -3.11 -0.10 -15.03
CA GLY A 2 -2.15 0.97 -15.34
C GLY A 2 -2.75 2.39 -15.35
N ASP A 3 -3.83 2.61 -16.10
CA ASP A 3 -4.44 3.94 -16.23
C ASP A 3 -4.99 4.48 -14.90
N LEU A 4 -5.63 3.61 -14.10
CA LEU A 4 -6.09 3.95 -12.75
C LEU A 4 -4.92 4.39 -11.86
N TYR A 5 -3.81 3.64 -11.91
CA TYR A 5 -2.62 3.97 -11.13
C TYR A 5 -2.04 5.33 -11.54
N ALA A 6 -1.78 5.52 -12.84
CA ALA A 6 -1.18 6.73 -13.38
C ALA A 6 -2.05 7.97 -13.10
N THR A 7 -3.37 7.84 -13.20
CA THR A 7 -4.29 8.98 -13.07
C THR A 7 -4.57 9.32 -11.61
N CYS A 8 -4.77 8.32 -10.75
CA CYS A 8 -5.30 8.55 -9.40
C CYS A 8 -4.29 8.35 -8.28
N VAL A 9 -3.27 7.50 -8.47
CA VAL A 9 -2.37 7.08 -7.38
C VAL A 9 -0.97 7.67 -7.51
N GLU A 10 -0.40 7.71 -8.71
CA GLU A 10 0.93 8.26 -8.92
C GLU A 10 1.09 9.71 -8.44
N PRO A 11 0.14 10.64 -8.66
CA PRO A 11 0.22 11.98 -8.10
C PRO A 11 0.27 12.00 -6.56
N LEU A 12 -0.40 11.05 -5.91
CA LEU A 12 -0.39 10.90 -4.46
C LEU A 12 0.98 10.44 -3.95
N VAL A 13 1.64 9.53 -4.68
CA VAL A 13 3.01 9.11 -4.36
C VAL A 13 3.99 10.29 -4.47
N GLN A 14 3.83 11.15 -5.49
CA GLN A 14 4.64 12.36 -5.60
C GLN A 14 4.37 13.34 -4.45
N ALA A 15 3.12 13.50 -4.03
CA ALA A 15 2.77 14.31 -2.86
C ALA A 15 3.43 13.77 -1.58
N CYS A 16 3.53 12.45 -1.41
CA CYS A 16 4.27 11.85 -0.29
C CYS A 16 5.76 12.24 -0.29
N PHE A 17 6.41 12.29 -1.45
CA PHE A 17 7.80 12.77 -1.55
C PHE A 17 7.94 14.27 -1.23
N ALA A 18 6.87 15.04 -1.40
CA ALA A 18 6.81 16.46 -0.98
C ALA A 18 6.46 16.64 0.51
N GLY A 19 6.31 15.56 1.27
CA GLY A 19 6.04 15.59 2.71
C GLY A 19 4.57 15.61 3.09
N TYR A 20 3.65 15.35 2.16
CA TYR A 20 2.22 15.27 2.43
C TYR A 20 1.77 13.84 2.73
N ASN A 21 0.71 13.70 3.53
CA ASN A 21 0.06 12.41 3.74
C ASN A 21 -0.89 12.10 2.57
N ALA A 22 -0.92 10.85 2.14
CA ALA A 22 -1.89 10.38 1.15
C ALA A 22 -2.60 9.10 1.63
N THR A 23 -3.82 8.88 1.17
CA THR A 23 -4.62 7.70 1.50
C THR A 23 -5.43 7.28 0.28
N VAL A 24 -5.43 5.99 -0.01
CA VAL A 24 -6.22 5.38 -1.08
C VAL A 24 -7.07 4.28 -0.46
N LEU A 25 -8.39 4.33 -0.70
CA LEU A 25 -9.34 3.35 -0.19
C LEU A 25 -10.12 2.74 -1.37
N ALA A 26 -10.13 1.41 -1.44
CA ALA A 26 -11.01 0.68 -2.36
C ALA A 26 -12.33 0.33 -1.64
N TYR A 27 -13.44 0.89 -2.13
CA TYR A 27 -14.77 0.69 -1.57
C TYR A 27 -15.72 0.03 -2.58
N GLY A 28 -16.66 -0.78 -2.10
CA GLY A 28 -17.64 -1.48 -2.93
C GLY A 28 -18.15 -2.76 -2.27
N GLN A 29 -19.18 -3.37 -2.85
CA GLN A 29 -19.77 -4.62 -2.35
C GLN A 29 -18.79 -5.81 -2.39
N THR A 30 -19.09 -6.89 -1.65
CA THR A 30 -18.32 -8.14 -1.78
C THR A 30 -18.39 -8.65 -3.22
N GLY A 31 -17.25 -9.10 -3.76
CA GLY A 31 -17.12 -9.49 -5.16
C GLY A 31 -16.88 -8.34 -6.15
N SER A 32 -16.91 -7.07 -5.73
CA SER A 32 -16.72 -5.91 -6.63
C SER A 32 -15.27 -5.65 -7.07
N GLY A 33 -14.33 -6.55 -6.73
CA GLY A 33 -12.92 -6.43 -7.14
C GLY A 33 -12.02 -5.57 -6.24
N LYS A 34 -12.42 -5.18 -5.02
CA LYS A 34 -11.56 -4.39 -4.10
C LYS A 34 -10.15 -4.97 -3.91
N THR A 35 -10.06 -6.27 -3.60
CA THR A 35 -8.80 -7.01 -3.44
C THR A 35 -7.97 -6.99 -4.73
N PHE A 36 -8.64 -7.15 -5.88
CA PHE A 36 -8.01 -7.10 -7.20
C PHE A 36 -7.46 -5.70 -7.51
N THR A 37 -8.22 -4.64 -7.20
CA THR A 37 -7.78 -3.24 -7.38
C THR A 37 -6.58 -2.91 -6.50
N MET A 38 -6.62 -3.25 -5.21
CA MET A 38 -5.50 -2.97 -4.29
C MET A 38 -4.29 -3.88 -4.54
N GLY A 39 -4.50 -5.09 -5.06
CA GLY A 39 -3.44 -6.06 -5.34
C GLY A 39 -2.93 -6.81 -4.10
N THR A 40 -3.75 -6.93 -3.05
CA THR A 40 -3.37 -7.63 -1.79
C THR A 40 -3.40 -9.15 -1.89
N GLY A 41 -4.02 -9.71 -2.94
CA GLY A 41 -4.13 -11.16 -3.16
C GLY A 41 -3.34 -11.66 -4.37
N ASN A 42 -2.42 -10.86 -4.92
CA ASN A 42 -1.77 -11.17 -6.19
C ASN A 42 -0.70 -12.25 -6.04
N ASN A 43 -0.68 -13.18 -7.00
CA ASN A 43 0.33 -14.22 -7.10
C ASN A 43 1.63 -13.59 -7.65
N PRO A 44 2.81 -13.80 -7.01
CA PRO A 44 4.08 -13.26 -7.51
C PRO A 44 4.45 -13.74 -8.92
N ALA A 45 3.81 -14.78 -9.44
CA ALA A 45 3.95 -15.25 -10.82
C ALA A 45 3.07 -14.50 -11.85
N GLN A 46 2.22 -13.55 -11.43
CA GLN A 46 1.38 -12.78 -12.35
C GLN A 46 2.19 -11.76 -13.17
N PRO A 47 1.78 -11.46 -14.41
CA PRO A 47 2.35 -10.37 -15.19
C PRO A 47 2.29 -9.03 -14.45
N ILE A 48 3.31 -8.18 -14.65
CA ILE A 48 3.41 -6.84 -14.04
C ILE A 48 2.22 -5.96 -14.44
N GLU A 49 1.64 -6.20 -15.60
CA GLU A 49 0.45 -5.52 -16.14
C GLU A 49 -0.80 -5.81 -15.28
N GLU A 50 -0.84 -6.95 -14.61
CA GLU A 50 -1.94 -7.39 -13.75
C GLU A 50 -1.75 -6.97 -12.28
N HIS A 51 -0.60 -6.41 -11.93
CA HIS A 51 -0.35 -5.91 -10.58
C HIS A 51 -1.37 -4.82 -10.20
N GLY A 52 -1.91 -4.93 -8.97
CA GLY A 52 -2.77 -3.91 -8.38
C GLY A 52 -2.01 -2.67 -7.91
N ILE A 53 -2.68 -1.83 -7.11
CA ILE A 53 -2.13 -0.55 -6.64
C ILE A 53 -0.90 -0.73 -5.73
N ILE A 54 -0.97 -1.57 -4.70
CA ILE A 54 0.08 -1.69 -3.67
C ILE A 54 1.46 -2.05 -4.26
N PRO A 55 1.61 -3.14 -5.05
CA PRO A 55 2.92 -3.48 -5.62
C PRO A 55 3.47 -2.38 -6.55
N ARG A 56 2.61 -1.64 -7.26
CA ARG A 56 3.04 -0.50 -8.09
C ARG A 56 3.55 0.67 -7.24
N VAL A 57 2.82 1.02 -6.17
CA VAL A 57 3.24 2.07 -5.21
C VAL A 57 4.59 1.72 -4.62
N ILE A 58 4.78 0.49 -4.14
CA ILE A 58 6.05 0.04 -3.56
C ILE A 58 7.19 0.26 -4.56
N ARG A 59 7.01 -0.18 -5.81
CA ARG A 59 8.00 0.01 -6.87
C ARG A 59 8.33 1.49 -7.11
N THR A 60 7.32 2.34 -7.29
CA THR A 60 7.52 3.78 -7.55
C THR A 60 8.16 4.48 -6.36
N VAL A 61 7.84 4.11 -5.12
CA VAL A 61 8.49 4.66 -3.92
C VAL A 61 9.98 4.29 -3.90
N PHE A 62 10.34 3.03 -4.09
CA PHE A 62 11.76 2.64 -4.08
C PHE A 62 12.53 3.23 -5.27
N GLN A 63 11.90 3.38 -6.43
CA GLN A 63 12.49 4.08 -7.56
C GLN A 63 12.74 5.55 -7.24
N GLY A 64 11.75 6.27 -6.70
CA GLY A 64 11.91 7.69 -6.32
C GLY A 64 12.97 7.90 -5.23
N ILE A 65 13.10 6.97 -4.28
CA ILE A 65 14.19 6.98 -3.29
C ILE A 65 15.55 6.81 -3.99
N HIS A 66 15.66 5.89 -4.94
CA HIS A 66 16.90 5.65 -5.67
C HIS A 66 17.35 6.88 -6.46
N GLU A 67 16.40 7.57 -7.11
CA GLU A 67 16.63 8.80 -7.88
C GLU A 67 17.06 9.96 -6.98
N LYS A 68 16.41 10.13 -5.81
CA LYS A 68 16.66 11.24 -4.88
C LYS A 68 17.70 10.94 -3.80
N ARG A 69 18.43 9.82 -3.90
CA ARG A 69 19.37 9.35 -2.86
C ARG A 69 20.52 10.32 -2.55
N ALA A 70 20.86 11.19 -3.50
CA ALA A 70 21.89 12.21 -3.33
C ALA A 70 21.38 13.47 -2.62
N GLU A 71 20.06 13.68 -2.60
CA GLU A 71 19.41 14.88 -2.07
C GLU A 71 18.99 14.70 -0.61
N ALA A 72 18.57 13.48 -0.23
CA ALA A 72 18.06 13.21 1.11
C ALA A 72 18.30 11.76 1.55
N ARG A 73 18.28 11.55 2.87
CA ARG A 73 18.27 10.21 3.47
C ARG A 73 16.83 9.78 3.73
N PHE A 74 16.45 8.64 3.19
CA PHE A 74 15.11 8.08 3.36
C PHE A 74 15.10 6.94 4.39
N THR A 75 14.00 6.82 5.13
CA THR A 75 13.70 5.65 5.98
C THR A 75 12.28 5.23 5.71
N VAL A 76 12.09 4.00 5.25
CA VAL A 76 10.78 3.45 4.91
C VAL A 76 10.33 2.51 6.04
N ARG A 77 9.10 2.70 6.50
CA ARG A 77 8.44 1.80 7.46
C ARG A 77 7.10 1.36 6.86
N CYS A 78 6.76 0.09 7.04
CA CYS A 78 5.51 -0.50 6.56
C CYS A 78 4.83 -1.24 7.71
N GLN A 79 3.50 -1.16 7.75
CA GLN A 79 2.65 -1.94 8.64
C GLN A 79 1.51 -2.50 7.80
N PHE A 80 1.13 -3.75 8.04
CA PHE A 80 -0.04 -4.36 7.39
C PHE A 80 -0.98 -4.84 8.48
N LEU A 81 -2.11 -4.14 8.63
CA LEU A 81 -3.03 -4.33 9.74
C LEU A 81 -4.38 -4.81 9.22
N GLU A 82 -4.99 -5.74 9.95
CA GLU A 82 -6.39 -6.14 9.78
C GLU A 82 -7.21 -5.54 10.90
N VAL A 83 -8.34 -4.91 10.54
CA VAL A 83 -9.36 -4.47 11.49
C VAL A 83 -10.57 -5.37 11.30
N TYR A 84 -10.89 -6.15 12.32
CA TYR A 84 -12.01 -7.08 12.29
C TYR A 84 -12.68 -7.12 13.66
N ASN A 85 -14.01 -6.91 13.69
CA ASN A 85 -14.80 -6.86 14.92
C ASN A 85 -14.17 -5.97 16.02
N GLU A 86 -13.79 -4.75 15.64
CA GLU A 86 -13.12 -3.75 16.49
C GLU A 86 -11.73 -4.16 17.04
N GLY A 87 -11.25 -5.37 16.74
CA GLY A 87 -9.89 -5.81 17.04
C GLY A 87 -8.89 -5.44 15.94
N ILE A 88 -7.64 -5.21 16.34
CA ILE A 88 -6.53 -4.91 15.40
C ILE A 88 -5.52 -6.06 15.44
N ARG A 89 -5.22 -6.61 14.27
CA ARG A 89 -4.20 -7.66 14.11
C ARG A 89 -3.07 -7.19 13.20
N ASP A 90 -1.83 -7.39 13.63
CA ASP A 90 -0.64 -7.19 12.79
C ASP A 90 -0.42 -8.41 11.89
N LEU A 91 -0.60 -8.23 10.58
CA LEU A 91 -0.44 -9.29 9.58
C LEU A 91 1.02 -9.58 9.25
N LEU A 92 1.96 -8.68 9.59
CA LEU A 92 3.41 -8.92 9.43
C LEU A 92 4.02 -9.61 10.66
N ARG A 93 3.27 -9.76 11.75
CA ARG A 93 3.70 -10.42 12.98
C ARG A 93 2.70 -11.52 13.37
N PRO A 94 2.68 -12.64 12.64
CA PRO A 94 1.83 -13.78 13.00
C PRO A 94 2.26 -14.32 14.38
N GLY A 95 1.41 -14.12 15.40
CA GLY A 95 1.69 -14.50 16.79
C GLY A 95 1.37 -13.41 17.82
N THR A 96 1.20 -12.15 17.40
CA THR A 96 0.72 -11.10 18.30
C THR A 96 -0.79 -11.25 18.57
N PRO A 97 -1.25 -11.25 19.84
CA PRO A 97 -2.68 -11.32 20.14
C PRO A 97 -3.39 -10.05 19.64
N SER A 98 -4.63 -10.21 19.17
CA SER A 98 -5.47 -9.17 18.54
C SER A 98 -5.73 -7.92 19.40
N ASN A 99 -5.35 -7.95 20.68
CA ASN A 99 -5.58 -6.88 21.65
C ASN A 99 -4.28 -6.18 22.07
N ALA A 100 -3.13 -6.55 21.47
CA ALA A 100 -1.84 -5.93 21.81
C ALA A 100 -1.68 -4.51 21.23
N LEU A 101 -2.44 -4.17 20.19
CA LEU A 101 -2.42 -2.86 19.56
C LEU A 101 -3.61 -2.03 20.05
N GLN A 102 -3.35 -1.01 20.86
CA GLN A 102 -4.38 -0.08 21.32
C GLN A 102 -4.43 1.16 20.43
N ILE A 103 -5.65 1.57 20.08
CA ILE A 103 -5.93 2.89 19.50
C ILE A 103 -5.82 3.89 20.65
N ARG A 104 -4.89 4.86 20.53
CA ARG A 104 -4.75 5.96 21.50
C ARG A 104 -5.58 7.16 21.07
#